data_AF-A0A735Q3N4-F1
#
_entry.id   AF-A0A735Q3N4-F1
#
_cell.length_a   1.000
_cell.length_b   1.000
_cell.length_c   1.000
_cell.angle_alpha   90.00
_cell.angle_beta   90.00
_cell.angle_gamma   90.00
#
_symmetry.space_group_name_H-M   'P 1'
#
loop_
_entity.id
_entity.type
_entity.pdbx_description
1 polymer ?
#
loop_
_entity_poly.entity_id
_entity_poly.type
_entity_poly.pdbx_seq_one_letter_code
_entity_poly.pdbx_strand_id
1 'polypeptide(L)'
;MKRLFFFIPIIFISFDAMATCEIQPKNHACLTIFTKGTIYSAFPILNNKPEWKWYQSEDIGEYYWQTELGTCKNNKFVPNGARLLINLGTLRPKENPPTEGSFQDLLNAAEKTAFFDDAIVDNNIRSHIRGGFYQKNSRDSVLFAILDNSIMVKYFKAEKSTYARMTAHLPEKNESYECVTKIEYGVLRSEKK
;
A
#
# COMPACT_ATOMS: atom_id res chain seq x y z
N MET A 1 -1.43 -8.68 69.84
CA MET A 1 -1.42 -9.30 68.49
C MET A 1 -1.45 -8.18 67.44
N LYS A 2 -0.33 -7.94 66.76
CA LYS A 2 -0.19 -6.89 65.73
C LYS A 2 -0.77 -7.41 64.42
N ARG A 3 -1.80 -6.74 63.88
CA ARG A 3 -2.33 -7.00 62.53
C ARG A 3 -1.37 -6.40 61.51
N LEU A 4 -0.68 -7.26 60.77
CA LEU A 4 0.20 -6.88 59.67
C LEU A 4 -0.66 -6.72 58.41
N PHE A 5 -0.91 -5.47 58.00
CA PHE A 5 -1.55 -5.20 56.72
C PHE A 5 -0.51 -5.40 55.61
N PHE A 6 -0.66 -6.48 54.84
CA PHE A 6 0.09 -6.70 53.60
C PHE A 6 -0.47 -5.75 52.52
N PHE A 7 0.27 -4.68 52.23
CA PHE A 7 0.04 -3.87 51.04
C PHE A 7 0.71 -4.55 49.85
N ILE A 8 -0.09 -5.09 48.93
CA ILE A 8 0.37 -5.59 47.64
C ILE A 8 0.57 -4.38 46.72
N PRO A 9 1.77 -4.11 46.19
CA PRO A 9 1.95 -3.06 45.19
C PRO A 9 1.32 -3.53 43.87
N ILE A 10 0.22 -2.87 43.49
CA ILE A 10 -0.35 -2.99 42.14
C ILE A 10 0.65 -2.33 41.20
N ILE A 11 1.43 -3.15 40.51
CA ILE A 11 2.25 -2.71 39.38
C ILE A 11 1.26 -2.31 38.29
N PHE A 12 1.04 -0.99 38.14
CA PHE A 12 0.40 -0.43 36.95
C PHE A 12 1.36 -0.68 35.79
N ILE A 13 1.19 -1.81 35.11
CA ILE A 13 1.72 -2.00 33.77
C ILE A 13 0.96 -0.96 32.94
N SER A 14 1.63 0.14 32.62
CA SER A 14 1.19 1.07 31.58
C SER A 14 1.03 0.24 30.31
N PHE A 15 -0.21 -0.16 30.03
CA PHE A 15 -0.59 -0.49 28.68
C PHE A 15 -0.34 0.78 27.89
N ASP A 16 0.81 0.86 27.23
CA ASP A 16 0.95 1.71 26.05
C ASP A 16 -0.20 1.26 25.15
N ALA A 17 -1.29 2.03 25.18
CA ALA A 17 -2.42 1.82 24.31
C ALA A 17 -1.84 1.79 22.90
N MET A 18 -1.76 0.60 22.29
CA MET A 18 -1.22 0.46 20.95
C MET A 18 -2.02 1.40 20.06
N ALA A 19 -1.37 2.44 19.56
CA ALA A 19 -1.99 3.40 18.69
C ALA A 19 -2.55 2.65 17.47
N THR A 20 -3.87 2.56 17.36
CA THR A 20 -4.51 1.98 16.18
C THR A 20 -4.71 3.14 15.20
N CYS A 21 -3.84 3.22 14.20
CA CYS A 21 -4.07 4.09 13.03
C CYS A 21 -4.72 3.32 11.89
N GLU A 22 -5.26 2.11 12.16
CA GLU A 22 -5.87 1.32 11.12
C GLU A 22 -7.13 2.00 10.58
N ILE A 23 -7.16 2.19 9.27
CA ILE A 23 -8.25 2.78 8.51
C ILE A 23 -8.51 1.83 7.35
N GLN A 24 -9.77 1.44 7.12
CA GLN A 24 -10.15 0.52 6.05
C GLN A 24 -11.36 1.06 5.29
N PRO A 25 -11.43 0.86 3.96
CA PRO A 25 -12.64 1.13 3.20
C PRO A 25 -13.79 0.24 3.68
N LYS A 26 -15.02 0.73 3.55
CA LYS A 26 -16.21 -0.02 3.98
C LYS A 26 -16.29 -1.37 3.25
N ASN A 27 -16.40 -2.45 4.03
CA ASN A 27 -16.52 -3.83 3.56
C ASN A 27 -15.33 -4.39 2.75
N HIS A 28 -14.19 -3.69 2.71
CA HIS A 28 -13.00 -4.14 1.99
C HIS A 28 -11.76 -3.97 2.87
N ALA A 29 -10.75 -4.81 2.66
CA ALA A 29 -9.51 -4.76 3.43
C ALA A 29 -8.33 -4.49 2.50
N CYS A 30 -7.55 -3.47 2.84
CA CYS A 30 -6.22 -3.24 2.29
C CYS A 30 -5.21 -4.09 3.04
N LEU A 31 -4.26 -4.66 2.31
CA LEU A 31 -3.28 -5.58 2.88
C LEU A 31 -1.89 -5.28 2.32
N THR A 32 -0.90 -5.19 3.20
CA THR A 32 0.51 -5.19 2.81
C THR A 32 1.24 -6.31 3.56
N ILE A 33 1.94 -7.16 2.84
CA ILE A 33 2.67 -8.32 3.39
C ILE A 33 4.16 -8.23 3.02
N PHE A 34 5.01 -8.42 4.02
CA PHE A 34 6.44 -8.62 3.85
C PHE A 34 6.76 -10.11 3.95
N THR A 35 7.17 -10.72 2.83
CA THR A 35 7.73 -12.08 2.80
C THR A 35 9.26 -12.03 2.84
N LYS A 36 9.99 -13.14 2.70
CA LYS A 36 11.46 -13.12 2.69
C LYS A 36 12.04 -12.29 1.54
N GLY A 37 11.52 -12.48 0.33
CA GLY A 37 12.07 -11.88 -0.90
C GLY A 37 11.18 -10.83 -1.56
N THR A 38 10.00 -10.54 -0.99
CA THR A 38 9.00 -9.74 -1.70
C THR A 38 8.17 -8.90 -0.74
N ILE A 39 7.71 -7.75 -1.23
CA ILE A 39 6.69 -6.92 -0.60
C ILE A 39 5.47 -6.94 -1.51
N TYR A 40 4.30 -7.26 -0.94
CA TYR A 40 3.03 -7.31 -1.64
C TYR A 40 2.09 -6.27 -1.05
N SER A 41 1.40 -5.52 -1.90
CA SER A 41 0.31 -4.62 -1.49
C SER A 41 -0.91 -4.91 -2.33
N ALA A 42 -2.05 -5.13 -1.68
CA ALA A 42 -3.31 -5.52 -2.29
C ALA A 42 -4.36 -4.41 -2.10
N PHE A 43 -4.84 -3.87 -3.21
CA PHE A 43 -5.81 -2.80 -3.30
C PHE A 43 -7.16 -3.37 -3.73
N PRO A 44 -8.23 -3.26 -2.91
CA PRO A 44 -9.57 -3.59 -3.38
C PRO A 44 -10.00 -2.66 -4.51
N ILE A 45 -10.61 -3.22 -5.56
CA ILE A 45 -11.26 -2.44 -6.62
C ILE A 45 -12.74 -2.34 -6.27
N LEU A 46 -13.15 -1.17 -5.76
CA LEU A 46 -14.48 -0.97 -5.18
C LEU A 46 -15.61 -1.07 -6.21
N ASN A 47 -15.33 -0.72 -7.46
CA ASN A 47 -16.27 -0.79 -8.57
C ASN A 47 -15.55 -1.30 -9.81
N ASN A 48 -15.65 -2.59 -10.08
CA ASN A 48 -15.04 -3.16 -11.27
C ASN A 48 -15.93 -2.93 -12.49
N LYS A 49 -15.38 -2.24 -13.49
CA LYS A 49 -16.06 -1.89 -14.74
C LYS A 49 -15.61 -2.84 -15.86
N PRO A 50 -16.50 -3.18 -16.80
CA PRO A 50 -16.13 -3.94 -17.98
C PRO A 50 -15.16 -3.17 -18.88
N GLU A 51 -15.24 -1.84 -18.84
CA GLU A 51 -14.42 -0.92 -19.63
C GLU A 51 -13.92 0.21 -18.72
N TRP A 52 -12.64 0.52 -18.89
CA TRP A 52 -11.93 1.60 -18.22
C TRP A 52 -11.44 2.58 -19.27
N LYS A 53 -11.46 3.88 -18.97
CA LYS A 53 -11.04 4.93 -19.90
C LYS A 53 -9.93 5.73 -19.26
N TRP A 54 -8.88 6.05 -20.00
CA TRP A 54 -7.75 6.85 -19.49
C TRP A 54 -7.28 7.86 -20.53
N TYR A 55 -6.42 8.78 -20.11
CA TYR A 55 -5.99 9.97 -20.86
C TYR A 55 -7.16 10.89 -21.23
N GLN A 56 -8.15 11.00 -20.33
CA GLN A 56 -9.35 11.80 -20.58
C GLN A 56 -9.09 13.31 -20.47
N SER A 57 -8.08 13.70 -19.68
CA SER A 57 -7.68 15.09 -19.46
C SER A 57 -6.18 15.20 -19.15
N GLU A 58 -5.67 16.43 -19.07
CA GLU A 58 -4.32 16.70 -18.55
C GLU A 58 -4.27 16.44 -17.05
N ASP A 59 -3.92 15.20 -16.70
CA ASP A 59 -3.73 14.74 -15.32
C ASP A 59 -2.67 13.65 -15.29
N ILE A 60 -1.54 13.91 -14.61
CA ILE A 60 -0.46 12.92 -14.43
C ILE A 60 -0.82 11.77 -13.51
N GLY A 61 -1.85 11.95 -12.69
CA GLY A 61 -2.28 11.01 -11.66
C GLY A 61 -3.73 10.57 -11.84
N GLU A 62 -4.24 10.58 -13.08
CA GLU A 62 -5.63 10.21 -13.40
C GLU A 62 -6.02 8.89 -12.73
N TYR A 63 -5.12 7.91 -12.74
CA TYR A 63 -5.18 6.72 -11.93
C TYR A 63 -3.88 6.54 -11.16
N TYR A 64 -3.94 6.44 -9.84
CA TYR A 64 -2.78 5.95 -9.09
C TYR A 64 -3.15 5.07 -7.91
N TRP A 65 -2.30 4.07 -7.67
CA TRP A 65 -2.31 3.23 -6.49
C TRP A 65 -0.94 3.31 -5.83
N GLN A 66 -0.92 3.86 -4.63
CA GLN A 66 0.31 4.10 -3.88
C GLN A 66 0.29 3.35 -2.56
N THR A 67 1.40 2.69 -2.23
CA THR A 67 1.69 2.19 -0.88
C THR A 67 2.85 2.97 -0.32
N GLU A 68 2.63 3.72 0.76
CA GLU A 68 3.66 4.37 1.55
C GLU A 68 3.92 3.56 2.81
N LEU A 69 5.19 3.24 3.07
CA LEU A 69 5.58 2.53 4.27
C LEU A 69 5.91 3.52 5.39
N GLY A 70 5.69 3.09 6.63
CA GLY A 70 5.91 3.97 7.77
C GLY A 70 5.61 3.32 9.10
N THR A 71 5.42 4.17 10.10
CA THR A 71 5.07 3.76 11.46
C THR A 71 3.86 4.55 11.95
N CYS A 72 3.29 4.09 13.06
CA CYS A 72 2.22 4.78 13.74
C CYS A 72 2.74 5.46 14.99
N LYS A 73 2.54 6.77 15.12
CA LYS A 73 2.89 7.54 16.33
C LYS A 73 1.72 8.44 16.70
N ASN A 74 1.23 8.33 17.94
CA ASN A 74 0.10 9.12 18.43
C ASN A 74 -1.14 9.03 17.53
N ASN A 75 -1.51 7.81 17.09
CA ASN A 75 -2.61 7.53 16.14
C ASN A 75 -2.47 8.21 14.77
N LYS A 76 -1.27 8.65 14.41
CA LYS A 76 -0.98 9.24 13.10
C LYS A 76 0.06 8.40 12.38
N PHE A 77 -0.21 8.17 11.10
CA PHE A 77 0.76 7.55 10.20
C PHE A 77 1.91 8.53 9.94
N VAL A 78 3.14 8.03 10.06
CA VAL A 78 4.38 8.76 9.76
C VAL A 78 5.12 7.99 8.66
N PRO A 79 5.17 8.52 7.42
CA PRO A 79 5.86 7.86 6.31
C PRO A 79 7.37 7.86 6.55
N ASN A 80 8.06 6.84 6.05
CA ASN A 80 9.52 6.77 6.06
C ASN A 80 10.15 7.01 4.67
N GLY A 81 9.35 7.43 3.68
CA GLY A 81 9.82 7.72 2.33
C GLY A 81 9.82 6.52 1.38
N ALA A 82 9.67 5.29 1.85
CA ALA A 82 9.58 4.12 0.96
C ALA A 82 8.17 4.01 0.34
N ARG A 83 8.12 3.95 -1.00
CA ARG A 83 6.88 3.93 -1.77
C ARG A 83 6.86 2.87 -2.86
N LEU A 84 5.68 2.28 -3.06
CA LEU A 84 5.30 1.55 -4.27
C LEU A 84 4.23 2.39 -4.98
N LEU A 85 4.37 2.59 -6.28
CA LEU A 85 3.47 3.41 -7.08
C LEU A 85 3.14 2.70 -8.40
N ILE A 86 1.85 2.55 -8.66
CA ILE A 86 1.30 2.30 -9.99
C ILE A 86 0.59 3.58 -10.40
N ASN A 87 0.99 4.19 -11.51
CA ASN A 87 0.47 5.48 -11.94
C ASN A 87 0.18 5.49 -13.45
N LEU A 88 -0.94 6.09 -13.84
CA LEU A 88 -1.30 6.32 -15.22
C LEU A 88 -1.94 7.70 -15.36
N GLY A 89 -1.48 8.45 -16.34
CA GLY A 89 -1.94 9.80 -16.61
C GLY A 89 -1.08 10.45 -17.69
N THR A 90 -1.44 11.67 -18.10
CA THR A 90 -0.71 12.40 -19.12
C THR A 90 -0.83 13.92 -18.93
N LEU A 91 0.23 14.66 -19.27
CA LEU A 91 0.17 16.12 -19.48
C LEU A 91 0.05 16.48 -20.97
N ARG A 92 0.00 15.47 -21.84
CA ARG A 92 0.07 15.64 -23.29
C ARG A 92 -1.02 14.83 -23.95
N PRO A 93 -2.30 15.19 -23.77
CA PRO A 93 -3.43 14.45 -24.34
C PRO A 93 -3.43 14.42 -25.86
N LYS A 94 -2.70 15.35 -26.52
CA LYS A 94 -2.48 15.31 -27.96
C LYS A 94 -1.56 14.17 -28.40
N GLU A 95 -0.55 13.83 -27.59
CA GLU A 95 0.38 12.71 -27.83
C GLU A 95 -0.19 11.39 -27.31
N ASN A 96 -1.03 11.46 -26.27
CA ASN A 96 -1.69 10.34 -25.63
C ASN A 96 -3.21 10.54 -25.75
N PRO A 97 -3.82 10.13 -26.87
CA PRO A 97 -5.25 10.33 -27.07
C PRO A 97 -6.07 9.51 -26.06
N PRO A 98 -7.30 9.96 -25.72
CA PRO A 98 -8.24 9.19 -24.91
C PRO A 98 -8.33 7.75 -25.40
N THR A 99 -8.17 6.81 -24.48
CA THR A 99 -8.15 5.38 -24.77
C THR A 99 -9.06 4.64 -23.80
N GLU A 100 -9.55 3.47 -24.19
CA GLU A 100 -10.37 2.59 -23.36
C GLU A 100 -9.98 1.12 -23.52
N GLY A 101 -10.34 0.30 -22.54
CA GLY A 101 -10.01 -1.13 -22.52
C GLY A 101 -10.35 -1.82 -21.21
N SER A 102 -9.83 -3.03 -21.03
CA SER A 102 -9.99 -3.76 -19.78
C SER A 102 -9.14 -3.15 -18.66
N PHE A 103 -9.41 -3.52 -17.40
CA PHE A 103 -8.54 -3.12 -16.29
C PHE A 103 -7.10 -3.62 -16.48
N GLN A 104 -6.91 -4.79 -17.11
CA GLN A 104 -5.57 -5.31 -17.40
C GLN A 104 -4.85 -4.44 -18.44
N ASP A 105 -5.55 -3.89 -19.43
CA ASP A 105 -4.96 -2.99 -20.42
C ASP A 105 -4.52 -1.67 -19.77
N LEU A 106 -5.36 -1.12 -18.88
CA LEU A 106 -5.02 0.04 -18.05
C LEU A 106 -3.75 -0.25 -17.23
N LEU A 107 -3.70 -1.39 -16.54
CA LEU A 107 -2.52 -1.78 -15.78
C LEU A 107 -1.30 -1.96 -16.67
N ASN A 108 -1.44 -2.49 -17.88
CA ASN A 108 -0.33 -2.66 -18.81
C ASN A 108 0.26 -1.29 -19.22
N ALA A 109 -0.59 -0.29 -19.43
CA ALA A 109 -0.19 1.07 -19.77
C ALA A 109 0.45 1.83 -18.59
N ALA A 110 0.05 1.53 -17.35
CA ALA A 110 0.52 2.24 -16.16
C ALA A 110 2.03 2.09 -15.92
N GLU A 111 2.67 3.17 -15.49
CA GLU A 111 4.02 3.15 -14.92
C GLU A 111 3.98 2.45 -13.55
N LYS A 112 5.01 1.65 -13.26
CA LYS A 112 5.09 0.82 -12.05
C LYS A 112 6.47 0.93 -11.45
N THR A 113 6.56 1.64 -10.33
CA THR A 113 7.83 1.95 -9.68
C THR A 113 7.78 1.77 -8.17
N ALA A 114 8.90 1.39 -7.60
CA ALA A 114 9.20 1.50 -6.19
C ALA A 114 10.32 2.53 -6.03
N PHE A 115 10.23 3.39 -5.03
CA PHE A 115 11.23 4.43 -4.79
C PHE A 115 11.32 4.84 -3.32
N PHE A 116 12.38 5.57 -2.99
CA PHE A 116 12.61 6.16 -1.67
C PHE A 116 12.79 7.68 -1.81
N ASP A 117 12.03 8.46 -1.04
CA ASP A 117 12.06 9.93 -1.13
C ASP A 117 13.21 10.59 -0.36
N ASP A 118 13.81 9.91 0.63
CA ASP A 118 14.75 10.57 1.55
C ASP A 118 16.17 10.73 0.98
N ALA A 119 16.77 11.89 1.23
CA ALA A 119 17.88 12.48 0.51
C ALA A 119 19.28 11.87 0.78
N ILE A 120 19.38 10.87 1.67
CA ILE A 120 20.67 10.33 2.15
C ILE A 120 21.14 9.13 1.31
N VAL A 121 20.26 8.54 0.52
CA VAL A 121 20.63 7.42 -0.36
C VAL A 121 20.80 7.96 -1.78
N ASP A 122 22.05 7.98 -2.24
CA ASP A 122 22.51 8.15 -3.62
C ASP A 122 21.36 8.26 -4.64
N ASN A 123 20.99 9.50 -5.01
CA ASN A 123 20.00 9.86 -6.04
C ASN A 123 18.90 8.82 -6.31
N ASN A 124 17.73 8.93 -5.67
CA ASN A 124 16.50 8.23 -6.05
C ASN A 124 16.70 6.75 -6.42
N ILE A 125 16.96 5.87 -5.45
CA ILE A 125 16.88 4.43 -5.75
C ILE A 125 15.47 4.13 -6.25
N ARG A 126 15.37 3.59 -7.47
CA ARG A 126 14.13 3.16 -8.11
C ARG A 126 14.25 1.72 -8.54
N SER A 127 13.14 0.98 -8.48
CA SER A 127 13.01 -0.33 -9.12
C SER A 127 11.64 -0.42 -9.78
N HIS A 128 11.53 -1.22 -10.83
CA HIS A 128 10.22 -1.63 -11.31
C HIS A 128 9.53 -2.52 -10.28
N ILE A 129 8.20 -2.44 -10.26
CA ILE A 129 7.31 -3.38 -9.55
C ILE A 129 6.43 -4.09 -10.56
N ARG A 130 5.92 -5.26 -10.20
CA ARG A 130 4.89 -5.95 -10.98
C ARG A 130 3.52 -5.49 -10.51
N GLY A 131 2.63 -5.26 -11.49
CA GLY A 131 1.21 -5.06 -11.27
C GLY A 131 0.49 -6.37 -11.60
N GLY A 132 -0.48 -6.77 -10.78
CA GLY A 132 -1.32 -7.94 -11.04
C GLY A 132 -2.77 -7.63 -10.75
N PHE A 133 -3.68 -8.30 -11.45
CA PHE A 133 -5.11 -8.18 -11.20
C PHE A 133 -5.72 -9.56 -10.97
N TYR A 134 -6.55 -9.67 -9.95
CA TYR A 134 -7.35 -10.86 -9.70
C TYR A 134 -8.81 -10.47 -9.54
N GLN A 135 -9.67 -11.15 -10.27
CA GLN A 135 -11.11 -10.99 -10.21
C GLN A 135 -11.74 -12.33 -9.88
N LYS A 136 -12.34 -12.45 -8.69
CA LYS A 136 -13.21 -13.59 -8.37
C LYS A 136 -14.62 -13.37 -8.91
N ASN A 137 -15.13 -12.15 -8.78
CA ASN A 137 -16.39 -11.67 -9.36
C ASN A 137 -16.33 -10.12 -9.43
N SER A 138 -17.39 -9.47 -9.94
CA SER A 138 -17.42 -8.00 -10.10
C SER A 138 -17.31 -7.21 -8.78
N ARG A 139 -17.59 -7.81 -7.63
CA ARG A 139 -17.47 -7.20 -6.30
C ARG A 139 -16.17 -7.56 -5.57
N ASP A 140 -15.59 -8.70 -5.91
CA ASP A 140 -14.38 -9.23 -5.30
C ASP A 140 -13.22 -9.17 -6.31
N SER A 141 -12.75 -7.95 -6.56
CA SER A 141 -11.65 -7.65 -7.49
C SER A 141 -10.51 -6.95 -6.74
N VAL A 142 -9.26 -7.36 -7.01
CA VAL A 142 -8.08 -6.90 -6.28
C VAL A 142 -6.93 -6.61 -7.25
N LEU A 143 -6.31 -5.44 -7.09
CA LEU A 143 -5.04 -5.07 -7.71
C LEU A 143 -3.89 -5.39 -6.75
N PHE A 144 -2.81 -5.94 -7.28
CA PHE A 144 -1.58 -6.20 -6.55
C PHE A 144 -0.44 -5.32 -7.08
N ALA A 145 0.29 -4.69 -6.15
CA ALA A 145 1.61 -4.13 -6.37
C ALA A 145 2.65 -5.06 -5.72
N ILE A 146 3.64 -5.51 -6.50
CA ILE A 146 4.59 -6.54 -6.08
C ILE A 146 6.02 -6.05 -6.32
N LEU A 147 6.77 -5.88 -5.23
CA LEU A 147 8.20 -5.58 -5.29
C LEU A 147 9.01 -6.81 -4.90
N ASP A 148 9.73 -7.39 -5.85
CA ASP A 148 10.59 -8.57 -5.69
C ASP A 148 12.07 -8.31 -6.03
N ASN A 149 12.44 -7.05 -6.29
CA ASN A 149 13.85 -6.66 -6.38
C ASN A 149 14.54 -6.83 -5.03
N SER A 150 15.46 -7.79 -4.95
CA SER A 150 16.10 -8.20 -3.69
C SER A 150 16.81 -7.06 -2.95
N ILE A 151 17.45 -6.13 -3.68
CA ILE A 151 18.15 -4.98 -3.11
C ILE A 151 17.13 -4.03 -2.47
N MET A 152 16.11 -3.64 -3.22
CA MET A 152 15.11 -2.68 -2.75
C MET A 152 14.24 -3.25 -1.62
N VAL A 153 13.90 -4.55 -1.69
CA VAL A 153 13.21 -5.24 -0.59
C VAL A 153 14.05 -5.22 0.69
N LYS A 154 15.36 -5.42 0.60
CA LYS A 154 16.27 -5.32 1.75
C LYS A 154 16.26 -3.90 2.33
N TYR A 155 16.33 -2.88 1.48
CA TYR A 155 16.26 -1.49 1.91
C TYR A 155 14.94 -1.16 2.60
N PHE A 156 13.80 -1.47 1.99
CA PHE A 156 12.49 -1.14 2.55
C PHE A 156 12.24 -1.82 3.91
N LYS A 157 12.81 -3.00 4.13
CA LYS A 157 12.74 -3.70 5.43
C LYS A 157 13.68 -3.15 6.49
N ALA A 158 14.79 -2.54 6.10
CA ALA A 158 15.73 -1.94 7.05
C ALA A 158 15.09 -0.79 7.85
N GLU A 159 14.11 -0.12 7.25
CA GLU A 159 13.39 1.02 7.82
C GLU A 159 12.36 0.64 8.91
N LYS A 160 12.23 -0.64 9.26
CA LYS A 160 11.38 -1.14 10.36
C LYS A 160 9.92 -0.63 10.32
N SER A 161 9.36 -0.46 9.13
CA SER A 161 7.97 -0.02 8.95
C SER A 161 6.99 -0.97 9.62
N THR A 162 6.04 -0.46 10.40
CA THR A 162 5.00 -1.29 11.04
C THR A 162 3.65 -1.15 10.36
N TYR A 163 3.47 -0.11 9.56
CA TYR A 163 2.22 0.22 8.86
C TYR A 163 2.49 0.60 7.41
N ALA A 164 1.46 0.43 6.59
CA ALA A 164 1.38 0.91 5.23
C ALA A 164 0.17 1.82 5.09
N ARG A 165 0.36 3.03 4.58
CA ARG A 165 -0.72 3.88 4.06
C ARG A 165 -0.88 3.56 2.58
N MET A 166 -2.09 3.18 2.20
CA MET A 166 -2.43 2.76 0.85
C MET A 166 -3.50 3.71 0.31
N THR A 167 -3.20 4.33 -0.83
CA THR A 167 -4.08 5.30 -1.48
C THR A 167 -4.42 4.78 -2.87
N ALA A 168 -5.71 4.67 -3.16
CA ALA A 168 -6.22 4.47 -4.50
C ALA A 168 -6.91 5.76 -4.93
N HIS A 169 -6.45 6.33 -6.03
CA HIS A 169 -7.06 7.51 -6.65
C HIS A 169 -7.48 7.16 -8.06
N LEU A 170 -8.77 7.38 -8.30
CA LEU A 170 -9.45 7.12 -9.55
C LEU A 170 -10.29 8.37 -9.91
N PRO A 171 -10.60 8.59 -11.20
CA PRO A 171 -11.33 9.79 -11.63
C PRO A 171 -12.70 9.96 -10.94
N GLU A 172 -13.37 8.84 -10.63
CA GLU A 172 -14.63 8.87 -9.88
C GLU A 172 -14.36 8.91 -8.36
N LYS A 173 -14.86 9.96 -7.70
CA LYS A 173 -14.58 10.22 -6.27
C LYS A 173 -15.01 9.11 -5.31
N ASN A 174 -16.06 8.36 -5.64
CA ASN A 174 -16.57 7.23 -4.85
C ASN A 174 -15.73 5.96 -5.00
N GLU A 175 -14.77 5.94 -5.92
CA GLU A 175 -13.85 4.82 -6.15
C GLU A 175 -12.46 5.07 -5.57
N SER A 176 -12.17 6.34 -5.26
CA SER A 176 -10.97 6.74 -4.53
C SER A 176 -11.10 6.47 -3.04
N TYR A 177 -10.03 5.99 -2.42
CA TYR A 177 -9.99 5.74 -0.98
C TYR A 177 -8.55 5.80 -0.43
N GLU A 178 -8.47 5.97 0.88
CA GLU A 178 -7.26 5.77 1.66
C GLU A 178 -7.52 4.72 2.74
N CYS A 179 -6.52 3.90 2.99
CA CYS A 179 -6.47 2.98 4.11
C CYS A 179 -5.09 3.01 4.75
N VAL A 180 -5.05 2.67 6.03
CA VAL A 180 -3.82 2.48 6.78
C VAL A 180 -3.94 1.11 7.41
N THR A 181 -2.99 0.23 7.12
CA THR A 181 -3.03 -1.17 7.55
C THR A 181 -1.72 -1.55 8.21
N LYS A 182 -1.79 -2.44 9.20
CA LYS A 182 -0.58 -3.02 9.78
C LYS A 182 0.11 -3.89 8.72
N ILE A 183 1.43 -3.82 8.67
CA ILE A 183 2.20 -4.69 7.77
C ILE A 183 2.21 -6.09 8.37
N GLU A 184 1.77 -7.05 7.58
CA GLU A 184 1.82 -8.46 7.94
C GLU A 184 3.20 -9.04 7.61
N TYR A 185 3.79 -9.73 8.59
CA TYR A 185 5.11 -10.35 8.48
C TYR A 185 4.94 -11.86 8.48
N GLY A 186 5.08 -12.50 7.32
CA GLY A 186 4.76 -13.92 7.28
C GLY A 186 4.92 -14.58 5.93
N VAL A 187 5.54 -15.76 5.97
CA VAL A 187 5.87 -16.63 4.84
C VAL A 187 4.58 -17.05 4.13
N LEU A 188 4.37 -16.60 2.88
CA LEU A 188 3.46 -17.30 1.97
C LEU A 188 3.94 -18.74 1.91
N ARG A 189 3.22 -19.63 2.60
CA ARG A 189 3.61 -21.01 2.87
C ARG A 189 3.41 -21.83 1.59
N SER A 190 4.30 -21.67 0.61
CA SER A 190 4.42 -22.58 -0.54
C SER A 190 5.83 -22.58 -1.14
N GLU A 191 6.87 -22.60 -0.31
CA GLU A 191 8.13 -23.22 -0.73
C GLU A 191 8.19 -24.59 -0.07
N LYS A 192 7.45 -25.56 -0.64
CA LYS A 192 7.84 -26.95 -0.44
C LYS A 192 9.14 -27.13 -1.22
N LYS A 193 10.21 -27.41 -0.47
CA LYS A 193 11.46 -27.98 -0.99
C LYS A 193 11.17 -29.21 -1.84
#